data_AF-A0A1U7PSK8-F1
#
_entry.id   AF-A0A1U7PSK8-F1
#
_cell.length_a   1.000
_cell.length_b   1.000
_cell.length_c   1.000
_cell.angle_alpha   90.00
_cell.angle_beta   90.00
_cell.angle_gamma   90.00
#
_symmetry.space_group_name_H-M   'P 1'
#
loop_
_entity.id
_entity.type
_entity.pdbx_description
1 polymer ?
#
loop_
_entity_poly.entity_id
_entity_poly.type
_entity_poly.pdbx_seq_one_letter_code
_entity_poly.pdbx_strand_id
1 'polypeptide(L)'
;MFNTRTIEDLSYKETVDKIVELNEHIQKFWSKSQGWAPIDAANLLSKSRLDWLVSLSHSLYKWESDPSEEAEYGDLILAWANLGALVEGSMKFFLSVYYEDYKNDKNAIILWGKQIDPDGAMFGKLKEFFKNSVWLDHERKEKNDWLSEIQQKRNAIHAYRERTIDDFISFRKQVKNYLSFLIGLLRRVPYPDDIYGPDLLIW
;
A
#
# COMPACT_ATOMS: atom_id res chain seq x y z
N MET A 1 8.54 13.25 30.18
CA MET A 1 7.89 13.79 28.97
C MET A 1 8.40 12.94 27.82
N PHE A 2 7.64 11.93 27.39
CA PHE A 2 8.05 11.13 26.24
C PHE A 2 7.86 12.02 25.00
N ASN A 3 8.94 12.29 24.28
CA ASN A 3 8.88 13.04 23.04
C ASN A 3 8.26 12.10 21.99
N THR A 4 6.94 12.18 21.78
CA THR A 4 6.26 11.35 20.78
C THR A 4 6.62 11.86 19.40
N ARG A 5 7.54 11.16 18.72
CA ARG A 5 7.83 11.39 17.31
C ARG A 5 6.59 11.08 16.46
N THR A 6 6.46 11.81 15.36
CA THR A 6 5.47 11.60 14.32
C THR A 6 6.16 11.10 13.06
N ILE A 7 5.38 10.64 12.07
CA ILE A 7 5.90 10.22 10.76
C ILE A 7 6.69 11.36 10.08
N GLU A 8 6.30 12.62 10.33
CA GLU A 8 6.99 13.78 9.75
C GLU A 8 8.42 13.91 10.28
N ASP A 9 8.69 13.43 11.49
CA ASP A 9 10.01 13.49 12.14
C ASP A 9 10.97 12.39 11.68
N LEU A 10 10.51 11.45 10.84
CA LEU A 10 11.35 10.38 10.31
C LEU A 10 12.22 10.88 9.16
N SER A 11 13.47 10.43 9.10
CA SER A 11 14.26 10.46 7.88
C SER A 11 13.64 9.54 6.81
N TYR A 12 14.09 9.69 5.56
CA TYR A 12 13.66 8.77 4.49
C TYR A 12 13.99 7.32 4.84
N LYS A 13 15.22 7.08 5.33
CA LYS A 13 15.66 5.74 5.72
C LYS A 13 14.80 5.16 6.83
N GLU A 14 14.54 5.90 7.92
CA GLU A 14 13.67 5.42 9.00
C GLU A 14 12.24 5.14 8.51
N THR A 15 11.74 5.95 7.57
CA THR A 15 10.44 5.72 6.92
C THR A 15 10.44 4.39 6.15
N VAL A 16 11.48 4.13 5.36
CA VAL A 16 11.62 2.86 4.61
C VAL A 16 11.81 1.68 5.56
N ASP A 17 12.65 1.81 6.58
CA ASP A 17 12.86 0.78 7.61
C ASP A 17 11.50 0.37 8.23
N LYS A 18 10.65 1.34 8.58
CA LYS A 18 9.33 1.06 9.13
C LYS A 18 8.37 0.42 8.12
N ILE A 19 8.40 0.85 6.86
CA ILE A 19 7.60 0.21 5.79
C ILE A 19 8.01 -1.25 5.59
N VAL A 20 9.32 -1.54 5.62
CA VAL A 20 9.86 -2.90 5.51
C VAL A 20 9.38 -3.74 6.69
N GLU A 21 9.57 -3.27 7.92
CA GLU A 21 9.12 -3.95 9.14
C GLU A 21 7.63 -4.32 9.09
N LEU A 22 6.77 -3.36 8.71
CA LEU A 22 5.32 -3.61 8.61
C LEU A 22 4.97 -4.61 7.52
N ASN A 23 5.62 -4.56 6.35
CA ASN A 23 5.37 -5.54 5.28
C ASN A 23 5.91 -6.93 5.62
N GLU A 24 7.05 -7.03 6.30
CA GLU A 24 7.56 -8.31 6.82
C GLU A 24 6.60 -8.92 7.84
N HIS A 25 6.06 -8.10 8.73
CA HIS A 25 5.02 -8.54 9.67
C HIS A 25 3.78 -9.04 8.93
N ILE A 26 3.25 -8.28 7.96
CA ILE A 26 2.11 -8.68 7.14
C ILE A 26 2.38 -10.04 6.49
N GLN A 27 3.54 -10.18 5.83
CA GLN A 27 3.92 -11.40 5.14
C GLN A 27 4.02 -12.57 6.12
N LYS A 28 4.69 -12.39 7.26
CA LYS A 28 4.94 -13.46 8.24
C LYS A 28 3.64 -13.98 8.85
N PHE A 29 2.72 -13.09 9.19
CA PHE A 29 1.45 -13.47 9.82
C PHE A 29 0.43 -13.94 8.79
N TRP A 30 0.10 -13.10 7.80
CA TRP A 30 -1.05 -13.34 6.93
C TRP A 30 -0.86 -14.44 5.89
N SER A 31 0.38 -14.74 5.50
CA SER A 31 0.65 -15.91 4.65
C SER A 31 0.34 -17.25 5.33
N LYS A 32 0.18 -17.25 6.66
CA LYS A 32 -0.10 -18.42 7.50
C LYS A 32 -1.33 -18.20 8.40
N SER A 33 -2.30 -17.42 7.91
CA SER A 33 -3.50 -17.02 8.67
C SER A 33 -4.58 -18.11 8.84
N GLN A 34 -4.33 -19.34 8.38
CA GLN A 34 -5.26 -20.46 8.58
C GLN A 34 -5.50 -20.70 10.08
N GLY A 35 -6.77 -20.88 10.46
CA GLY A 35 -7.19 -21.00 11.85
C GLY A 35 -7.49 -19.67 12.55
N TRP A 36 -7.04 -18.54 11.97
CA TRP A 36 -7.33 -17.20 12.47
C TRP A 36 -8.30 -16.43 11.55
N ALA A 37 -8.13 -16.56 10.24
CA ALA A 37 -9.02 -15.95 9.25
C ALA A 37 -10.03 -16.98 8.69
N PRO A 38 -11.17 -16.51 8.15
CA PRO A 38 -12.07 -17.35 7.36
C PRO A 38 -11.31 -18.11 6.26
N ILE A 39 -11.75 -19.33 5.96
CA ILE A 39 -10.97 -20.25 5.12
C ILE A 39 -10.67 -19.69 3.72
N ASP A 40 -11.64 -18.98 3.13
CA ASP A 40 -11.49 -18.36 1.81
C ASP A 40 -10.46 -17.22 1.84
N ALA A 41 -10.51 -16.36 2.87
CA ALA A 41 -9.54 -15.28 3.09
C ALA A 41 -8.13 -15.84 3.32
N ALA A 42 -7.99 -16.84 4.19
CA ALA A 42 -6.70 -17.48 4.47
C ALA A 42 -6.11 -18.15 3.22
N ASN A 43 -6.94 -18.81 2.42
CA ASN A 43 -6.52 -19.43 1.17
C ASN A 43 -6.05 -18.40 0.15
N LEU A 44 -6.77 -17.28 0.00
CA LEU A 44 -6.37 -16.18 -0.88
C LEU A 44 -5.04 -15.56 -0.43
N LEU A 45 -4.90 -15.25 0.86
CA LEU A 45 -3.68 -14.66 1.42
C LEU A 45 -2.46 -15.58 1.36
N SER A 46 -2.65 -16.89 1.51
CA SER A 46 -1.56 -17.88 1.40
C SER A 46 -0.94 -17.97 0.00
N LYS A 47 -1.71 -17.59 -1.04
CA LYS A 47 -1.27 -17.58 -2.44
C LYS A 47 -0.85 -16.19 -2.92
N SER A 48 -1.25 -15.16 -2.17
CA SER A 48 -0.92 -13.76 -2.47
C SER A 48 0.59 -13.53 -2.32
N ARG A 49 1.17 -12.76 -3.24
CA ARG A 49 2.61 -12.44 -3.24
C ARG A 49 2.97 -11.37 -2.22
N LEU A 50 2.65 -11.60 -0.95
CA LEU A 50 3.04 -10.73 0.16
C LEU A 50 4.57 -10.66 0.29
N ASP A 51 5.29 -11.71 -0.12
CA ASP A 51 6.74 -11.72 -0.27
C ASP A 51 7.25 -10.70 -1.29
N TRP A 52 6.50 -10.45 -2.36
CA TRP A 52 6.82 -9.39 -3.31
C TRP A 52 6.60 -8.00 -2.72
N LEU A 53 5.62 -7.80 -1.86
CA LEU A 53 5.46 -6.51 -1.16
C LEU A 53 6.67 -6.21 -0.25
N VAL A 54 7.21 -7.23 0.42
CA VAL A 54 8.48 -7.13 1.16
C VAL A 54 9.64 -6.80 0.22
N SER A 55 9.77 -7.50 -0.91
CA SER A 55 10.85 -7.21 -1.86
C SER A 55 10.76 -5.81 -2.48
N LEU A 56 9.55 -5.32 -2.74
CA LEU A 56 9.29 -3.98 -3.27
C LEU A 56 9.55 -2.90 -2.22
N SER A 57 9.27 -3.16 -0.93
CA SER A 57 9.61 -2.22 0.15
C SER A 57 11.12 -2.09 0.32
N HIS A 58 11.88 -3.18 0.27
CA HIS A 58 13.34 -3.11 0.24
C HIS A 58 13.88 -2.35 -0.98
N SER A 59 13.18 -2.40 -2.12
CA SER A 59 13.61 -1.64 -3.30
C SER A 59 13.55 -0.12 -3.10
N LEU A 60 12.80 0.38 -2.09
CA LEU A 60 12.76 1.81 -1.77
C LEU A 60 14.14 2.35 -1.33
N TYR A 61 15.01 1.54 -0.73
CA TYR A 61 16.37 1.98 -0.34
C TYR A 61 17.19 2.53 -1.52
N LYS A 62 16.86 2.14 -2.76
CA LYS A 62 17.56 2.64 -3.96
C LYS A 62 17.48 4.15 -4.14
N TRP A 63 16.42 4.78 -3.62
CA TRP A 63 16.16 6.22 -3.81
C TRP A 63 16.33 7.02 -2.51
N GLU A 64 17.16 6.50 -1.59
CA GLU A 64 17.62 7.26 -0.42
C GLU A 64 18.48 8.44 -0.82
N SER A 65 19.35 8.25 -1.81
CA SER A 65 20.15 9.30 -2.45
C SER A 65 19.63 9.60 -3.84
N ASP A 66 19.94 10.79 -4.35
CA ASP A 66 19.60 11.14 -5.72
C ASP A 66 20.47 10.36 -6.72
N PRO A 67 19.89 9.91 -7.85
CA PRO A 67 20.63 9.25 -8.91
C PRO A 67 21.50 10.25 -9.68
N SER A 68 22.27 9.76 -10.67
CA SER A 68 22.96 10.66 -11.60
C SER A 68 21.97 11.44 -12.46
N GLU A 69 22.37 12.62 -12.94
CA GLU A 69 21.52 13.50 -13.76
C GLU A 69 20.97 12.78 -15.01
N GLU A 70 21.75 11.90 -15.64
CA GLU A 70 21.34 11.16 -16.83
C GLU A 70 20.26 10.10 -16.56
N ALA A 71 20.16 9.64 -15.31
CA ALA A 71 19.22 8.60 -14.89
C ALA A 71 17.99 9.16 -14.15
N GLU A 72 17.98 10.44 -13.80
CA GLU A 72 17.00 11.07 -12.90
C GLU A 72 15.54 10.73 -13.24
N TYR A 73 15.11 11.00 -14.47
CA TYR A 73 13.74 10.69 -14.90
C TYR A 73 13.45 9.19 -14.92
N GLY A 74 14.42 8.37 -15.31
CA GLY A 74 14.27 6.91 -15.37
C GLY A 74 14.07 6.34 -13.96
N ASP A 75 14.93 6.71 -13.02
CA ASP A 75 14.83 6.28 -11.64
C ASP A 75 13.57 6.83 -10.96
N LEU A 76 13.18 8.07 -11.24
CA LEU A 76 11.95 8.63 -10.67
C LEU A 76 10.71 7.90 -11.19
N ILE A 77 10.65 7.54 -12.47
CA ILE A 77 9.58 6.71 -13.05
C ILE A 77 9.52 5.35 -12.34
N LEU A 78 10.67 4.70 -12.14
CA LEU A 78 10.73 3.40 -11.45
C LEU A 78 10.33 3.52 -9.97
N ALA A 79 10.72 4.62 -9.32
CA ALA A 79 10.36 4.93 -7.95
C ALA A 79 8.84 5.05 -7.77
N TRP A 80 8.18 5.83 -8.65
CA TRP A 80 6.72 5.96 -8.65
C TRP A 80 6.00 4.65 -9.01
N ALA A 81 6.54 3.88 -9.96
CA ALA A 81 6.00 2.57 -10.29
C ALA A 81 6.04 1.62 -9.09
N ASN A 82 7.17 1.59 -8.36
CA ASN A 82 7.34 0.80 -7.15
C ASN A 82 6.39 1.23 -6.03
N LEU A 83 6.31 2.53 -5.73
CA LEU A 83 5.41 3.07 -4.71
C LEU A 83 3.95 2.78 -5.06
N GLY A 84 3.56 2.93 -6.34
CA GLY A 84 2.23 2.59 -6.80
C GLY A 84 1.89 1.10 -6.67
N ALA A 85 2.86 0.20 -6.90
CA ALA A 85 2.69 -1.23 -6.68
C ALA A 85 2.52 -1.59 -5.20
N LEU A 86 3.28 -0.94 -4.30
CA LEU A 86 3.13 -1.07 -2.85
C LEU A 86 1.75 -0.62 -2.38
N VAL A 87 1.27 0.55 -2.84
CA VAL A 87 -0.07 1.05 -2.52
C VAL A 87 -1.16 0.10 -3.02
N GLU A 88 -1.07 -0.34 -4.28
CA GLU A 88 -2.01 -1.32 -4.84
C GLU A 88 -2.02 -2.61 -4.03
N GLY A 89 -0.83 -3.14 -3.71
CA GLY A 89 -0.65 -4.34 -2.93
C GLY A 89 -1.25 -4.25 -1.53
N SER A 90 -1.04 -3.13 -0.82
CA SER A 90 -1.63 -2.90 0.49
C SER A 90 -3.16 -2.81 0.44
N MET A 91 -3.74 -2.22 -0.62
CA MET A 91 -5.20 -2.22 -0.82
C MET A 91 -5.74 -3.62 -1.09
N LYS A 92 -5.06 -4.42 -1.91
CA LYS A 92 -5.42 -5.82 -2.19
C LYS A 92 -5.34 -6.69 -0.95
N PHE A 93 -4.27 -6.54 -0.18
CA PHE A 93 -4.10 -7.19 1.12
C PHE A 93 -5.28 -6.88 2.03
N PHE A 94 -5.62 -5.61 2.21
CA PHE A 94 -6.73 -5.19 3.06
C PHE A 94 -8.06 -5.85 2.64
N LEU A 95 -8.40 -5.83 1.34
CA LEU A 95 -9.62 -6.49 0.87
C LEU A 95 -9.57 -8.02 1.01
N SER A 96 -8.38 -8.62 0.93
CA SER A 96 -8.21 -10.08 1.10
C SER A 96 -8.40 -10.50 2.56
N VAL A 97 -8.04 -9.65 3.51
CA VAL A 97 -8.35 -9.87 4.94
C VAL A 97 -9.87 -9.85 5.15
N TYR A 98 -10.56 -8.88 4.54
CA TYR A 98 -12.01 -8.72 4.59
C TYR A 98 -12.72 -9.42 3.42
N TYR A 99 -12.21 -10.57 2.95
CA TYR A 99 -12.65 -11.15 1.68
C TYR A 99 -14.15 -11.50 1.66
N GLU A 100 -14.71 -11.99 2.77
CA GLU A 100 -16.14 -12.27 2.86
C GLU A 100 -17.00 -10.99 2.84
N ASP A 101 -16.58 -9.95 3.56
CA ASP A 101 -17.29 -8.66 3.53
C ASP A 101 -17.21 -8.02 2.14
N TYR A 102 -16.02 -8.07 1.53
CA TYR A 102 -15.80 -7.66 0.14
C TYR A 102 -16.72 -8.39 -0.82
N LYS A 103 -16.86 -9.71 -0.68
CA LYS A 103 -17.72 -10.53 -1.55
C LYS A 103 -19.20 -10.18 -1.44
N ASN A 104 -19.64 -9.78 -0.26
CA ASN A 104 -21.03 -9.47 0.02
C ASN A 104 -21.37 -7.98 -0.16
N ASP A 105 -20.36 -7.13 -0.44
CA ASP A 105 -20.57 -5.71 -0.68
C ASP A 105 -21.21 -5.47 -2.06
N LYS A 106 -22.25 -4.62 -2.11
CA LYS A 106 -22.93 -4.23 -3.35
C LYS A 106 -22.01 -3.57 -4.38
N ASN A 107 -20.87 -3.03 -3.94
CA ASN A 107 -19.86 -2.38 -4.76
C ASN A 107 -18.71 -3.33 -5.13
N ALA A 108 -18.78 -4.63 -4.78
CA ALA A 108 -17.76 -5.63 -5.13
C ALA A 108 -17.34 -5.50 -6.59
N ILE A 109 -16.05 -5.71 -6.86
CA ILE A 109 -15.49 -5.37 -8.17
C ILE A 109 -15.93 -6.42 -9.19
N ILE A 110 -16.66 -5.97 -10.20
CA ILE A 110 -17.11 -6.79 -11.32
C ILE A 110 -16.31 -6.44 -12.58
N LEU A 111 -15.75 -7.46 -13.23
CA LEU A 111 -15.13 -7.39 -14.55
C LEU A 111 -15.81 -8.38 -15.48
N TRP A 112 -16.29 -7.90 -16.62
CA TRP A 112 -16.97 -8.73 -17.64
C TRP A 112 -18.11 -9.59 -17.06
N GLY A 113 -18.91 -9.02 -16.17
CA GLY A 113 -20.05 -9.68 -15.53
C GLY A 113 -19.70 -10.68 -14.44
N LYS A 114 -18.42 -10.84 -14.10
CA LYS A 114 -17.96 -11.69 -13.00
C LYS A 114 -17.33 -10.86 -11.91
N GLN A 115 -17.68 -11.15 -10.66
CA GLN A 115 -16.92 -10.64 -9.54
C GLN A 115 -15.51 -11.23 -9.58
N ILE A 116 -14.51 -10.40 -9.32
CA ILE A 116 -13.10 -10.81 -9.29
C ILE A 116 -12.58 -10.80 -7.86
N ASP A 117 -11.53 -11.57 -7.61
CA ASP A 117 -10.82 -11.52 -6.35
C ASP A 117 -9.97 -10.24 -6.25
N PRO A 118 -9.62 -9.80 -5.03
CA PRO A 118 -8.75 -8.64 -4.83
C PRO A 118 -7.44 -8.69 -5.61
N ASP A 119 -6.82 -9.86 -5.76
CA ASP A 119 -5.53 -10.04 -6.44
C ASP A 119 -5.58 -9.64 -7.93
N GLY A 120 -6.70 -9.92 -8.60
CA GLY A 120 -6.98 -9.56 -9.99
C GLY A 120 -7.46 -8.12 -10.20
N ALA A 121 -7.75 -7.37 -9.12
CA ALA A 121 -8.26 -6.02 -9.22
C ALA A 121 -7.18 -5.02 -9.68
N MET A 122 -7.51 -4.16 -10.64
CA MET A 122 -6.65 -3.05 -11.04
C MET A 122 -6.80 -1.86 -10.08
N PHE A 123 -5.73 -1.08 -9.85
CA PHE A 123 -5.75 0.11 -8.97
C PHE A 123 -6.96 1.02 -9.14
N GLY A 124 -7.39 1.30 -10.38
CA GLY A 124 -8.54 2.17 -10.63
C GLY A 124 -9.82 1.63 -9.98
N LYS A 125 -10.05 0.31 -10.08
CA LYS A 125 -11.18 -0.38 -9.47
C LYS A 125 -11.05 -0.49 -7.96
N LEU A 126 -9.84 -0.70 -7.45
CA LEU A 126 -9.56 -0.65 -6.01
C LEU A 126 -9.89 0.74 -5.45
N LYS A 127 -9.46 1.82 -6.11
CA LYS A 127 -9.79 3.20 -5.70
C LYS A 127 -11.30 3.45 -5.68
N GLU A 128 -12.01 3.03 -6.72
CA GLU A 128 -13.48 3.13 -6.78
C GLU A 128 -14.15 2.37 -5.63
N PHE A 129 -13.72 1.14 -5.36
CA PHE A 129 -14.24 0.33 -4.25
C PHE A 129 -13.99 1.01 -2.90
N PHE A 130 -12.73 1.39 -2.62
CA PHE A 130 -12.36 2.02 -1.36
C PHE A 130 -13.10 3.33 -1.13
N LYS A 131 -13.28 4.15 -2.17
CA LYS A 131 -14.10 5.36 -2.11
C LYS A 131 -15.52 5.07 -1.66
N ASN A 132 -16.13 3.98 -2.11
CA ASN A 132 -17.56 3.71 -1.92
C ASN A 132 -17.87 2.87 -0.70
N SER A 133 -16.92 2.04 -0.25
CA SER A 133 -17.15 1.01 0.79
C SER A 133 -16.17 1.03 1.95
N VAL A 134 -14.97 1.60 1.82
CA VAL A 134 -13.93 1.51 2.87
C VAL A 134 -13.71 2.85 3.57
N TRP A 135 -13.66 3.95 2.82
CA TRP A 135 -13.38 5.27 3.36
C TRP A 135 -14.59 5.89 4.05
N LEU A 136 -14.38 6.37 5.28
CA LEU A 136 -15.35 7.17 6.00
C LEU A 136 -15.48 8.56 5.36
N ASP A 137 -16.62 9.22 5.54
CA ASP A 137 -16.92 10.50 4.87
C ASP A 137 -15.87 11.58 5.11
N HIS A 138 -15.32 11.67 6.33
CA HIS A 138 -14.34 12.68 6.71
C HIS A 138 -12.95 12.45 6.07
N GLU A 139 -12.58 11.22 5.72
CA GLU A 139 -11.29 10.89 5.10
C GLU A 139 -11.39 10.67 3.58
N ARG A 140 -12.60 10.44 3.06
CA ARG A 140 -12.85 9.98 1.70
C ARG A 140 -12.21 10.87 0.64
N LYS A 141 -12.32 12.19 0.78
CA LYS A 141 -11.77 13.12 -0.22
C LYS A 141 -10.24 13.06 -0.26
N GLU A 142 -9.60 13.27 0.90
CA GLU A 142 -8.15 13.29 1.02
C GLU A 142 -7.51 11.98 0.53
N LYS A 143 -8.02 10.82 0.98
CA LYS A 143 -7.49 9.52 0.58
C LYS A 143 -7.65 9.26 -0.92
N ASN A 144 -8.78 9.65 -1.51
CA ASN A 144 -8.99 9.45 -2.95
C ASN A 144 -8.17 10.39 -3.82
N ASP A 145 -7.96 11.63 -3.39
CA ASP A 145 -7.12 12.59 -4.09
C ASP A 145 -5.68 12.08 -4.10
N TRP A 146 -5.17 11.63 -2.94
CA TRP A 146 -3.84 11.03 -2.83
C TRP A 146 -3.69 9.76 -3.69
N LEU A 147 -4.66 8.83 -3.63
CA LEU A 147 -4.64 7.64 -4.50
C LEU A 147 -4.66 7.99 -5.99
N SER A 148 -5.32 9.09 -6.36
CA SER A 148 -5.34 9.57 -7.75
C SER A 148 -3.98 10.15 -8.18
N GLU A 149 -3.30 10.88 -7.28
CA GLU A 149 -1.93 11.36 -7.47
C GLU A 149 -0.97 10.18 -7.70
N ILE A 150 -0.98 9.19 -6.80
CA ILE A 150 -0.14 7.97 -6.93
C ILE A 150 -0.43 7.23 -8.24
N GLN A 151 -1.72 7.08 -8.60
CA GLN A 151 -2.11 6.44 -9.85
C GLN A 151 -1.57 7.21 -11.07
N GLN A 152 -1.64 8.54 -11.08
CA GLN A 152 -1.16 9.34 -12.19
C GLN A 152 0.36 9.20 -12.37
N LYS A 153 1.12 9.28 -11.27
CA LYS A 153 2.58 9.22 -11.27
C LYS A 153 3.11 7.84 -11.62
N ARG A 154 2.53 6.77 -11.08
CA ARG A 154 2.93 5.39 -11.44
C ARG A 154 2.73 5.08 -12.91
N ASN A 155 1.71 5.68 -13.53
CA ASN A 155 1.41 5.48 -14.95
C ASN A 155 2.41 6.17 -15.88
N ALA A 156 3.38 6.93 -15.36
CA ALA A 156 4.51 7.47 -16.13
C ALA A 156 5.49 6.40 -16.61
N ILE A 157 5.41 5.17 -16.09
CA ILE A 157 6.10 4.01 -16.68
C ILE A 157 5.74 3.81 -18.17
N HIS A 158 4.57 4.30 -18.59
CA HIS A 158 4.21 4.44 -20.01
C HIS A 158 4.82 5.73 -20.59
N ALA A 159 6.16 5.79 -20.63
CA ALA A 159 6.98 6.98 -20.84
C ALA A 159 6.81 7.71 -22.19
N TYR A 160 6.03 7.15 -23.13
CA TYR A 160 5.76 7.79 -24.43
C TYR A 160 4.82 9.00 -24.33
N ARG A 161 4.10 9.16 -23.21
CA ARG A 161 3.24 10.33 -22.97
C ARG A 161 3.86 11.19 -21.88
N GLU A 162 3.90 12.49 -22.12
CA GLU A 162 4.32 13.45 -21.10
C GLU A 162 3.40 13.35 -19.87
N ARG A 163 4.02 13.25 -18.70
CA ARG A 163 3.34 13.23 -17.40
C ARG A 163 4.21 13.92 -16.37
N THR A 164 3.57 14.70 -15.50
CA THR A 164 4.23 15.28 -14.33
C THR A 164 4.54 14.18 -13.32
N ILE A 165 5.82 13.98 -13.02
CA ILE A 165 6.31 13.03 -12.01
C ILE A 165 7.09 13.71 -10.87
N ASP A 166 7.13 15.04 -10.86
CA ASP A 166 7.82 15.89 -9.88
C ASP A 166 9.32 15.56 -9.74
N ASP A 167 9.85 15.60 -8.52
CA ASP A 167 11.24 15.38 -8.14
C ASP A 167 11.37 14.33 -7.02
N PHE A 168 12.60 13.97 -6.67
CA PHE A 168 12.86 13.01 -5.59
C PHE A 168 12.47 13.53 -4.19
N ILE A 169 12.43 14.85 -3.97
CA ILE A 169 11.96 15.42 -2.70
C ILE A 169 10.47 15.11 -2.51
N SER A 170 9.69 15.37 -3.56
CA SER A 170 8.25 15.10 -3.63
C SER A 170 7.98 13.60 -3.55
N PHE A 171 8.78 12.77 -4.23
CA PHE A 171 8.70 11.31 -4.10
C PHE A 171 8.92 10.85 -2.65
N ARG A 172 10.01 11.28 -2.00
CA ARG A 172 10.34 10.88 -0.63
C ARG A 172 9.27 11.32 0.37
N LYS A 173 8.63 12.47 0.16
CA LYS A 173 7.42 12.87 0.91
C LYS A 173 6.26 11.90 0.69
N GLN A 174 6.00 11.45 -0.53
CA GLN A 174 4.93 10.49 -0.78
C GLN A 174 5.22 9.09 -0.20
N VAL A 175 6.49 8.72 0.00
CA VAL A 175 6.84 7.50 0.76
C VAL A 175 6.43 7.63 2.24
N LYS A 176 6.59 8.80 2.88
CA LYS A 176 6.03 9.06 4.22
C LYS A 176 4.50 8.96 4.25
N ASN A 177 3.84 9.53 3.25
CA ASN A 177 2.39 9.44 3.12
C ASN A 177 1.93 7.98 2.94
N TYR A 178 2.71 7.17 2.23
CA TYR A 178 2.46 5.73 2.13
C TYR A 178 2.62 5.01 3.47
N LEU A 179 3.64 5.33 4.28
CA LEU A 179 3.74 4.79 5.65
C LEU A 179 2.49 5.14 6.49
N SER A 180 2.03 6.39 6.43
CA SER A 180 0.80 6.83 7.10
C SER A 180 -0.44 6.06 6.61
N PHE A 181 -0.54 5.86 5.30
CA PHE A 181 -1.60 5.06 4.68
C PHE A 181 -1.55 3.59 5.13
N LEU A 182 -0.38 2.97 5.13
CA LEU A 182 -0.18 1.58 5.53
C LEU A 182 -0.54 1.37 7.01
N ILE A 183 -0.08 2.25 7.90
CA ILE A 183 -0.47 2.24 9.32
C ILE A 183 -1.99 2.40 9.46
N GLY A 184 -2.60 3.31 8.69
CA GLY A 184 -4.05 3.52 8.69
C GLY A 184 -4.86 2.29 8.31
N LEU A 185 -4.38 1.50 7.34
CA LEU A 185 -4.97 0.20 6.99
C LEU A 185 -4.76 -0.83 8.11
N LEU A 186 -3.53 -0.95 8.62
CA LEU A 186 -3.19 -1.95 9.63
C LEU A 186 -3.90 -1.75 10.96
N ARG A 187 -4.24 -0.51 11.32
CA ARG A 187 -5.09 -0.21 12.49
C ARG A 187 -6.51 -0.77 12.37
N ARG A 188 -6.99 -1.02 11.16
CA ARG A 188 -8.33 -1.56 10.89
C ARG A 188 -8.32 -3.07 10.80
N VAL A 189 -7.23 -3.65 10.28
CA VAL A 189 -7.05 -5.09 10.11
C VAL A 189 -7.17 -5.84 11.46
N PRO A 190 -8.01 -6.88 11.56
CA PRO A 190 -8.18 -7.62 12.80
C PRO A 190 -7.01 -8.58 13.02
N TYR A 191 -6.35 -8.45 14.17
CA TYR A 191 -5.46 -9.47 14.72
C TYR A 191 -6.14 -10.18 15.89
N PRO A 192 -5.76 -11.42 16.21
CA PRO A 192 -6.36 -12.16 17.32
C PRO A 192 -6.27 -11.44 18.67
N ASP A 193 -5.15 -10.77 18.91
CA ASP A 193 -4.91 -9.88 20.05
C ASP A 193 -3.72 -8.93 19.73
N ASP A 194 -3.42 -8.04 20.68
CA ASP A 194 -2.36 -7.03 20.55
C ASP A 194 -0.95 -7.63 20.41
N ILE A 195 -0.72 -8.88 20.82
CA ILE A 195 0.59 -9.55 20.74
C ILE A 195 0.88 -9.98 19.30
N TYR A 196 -0.16 -10.28 18.52
CA TYR A 196 -0.02 -10.66 17.12
C TYR A 196 -0.03 -9.46 16.17
N GLY A 197 -0.45 -8.28 16.64
CA GLY A 197 -0.42 -7.06 15.84
C GLY A 197 1.00 -6.54 15.59
N PRO A 198 1.21 -5.76 14.52
CA PRO A 198 2.48 -5.07 14.30
C PRO A 198 2.66 -3.91 15.28
N ASP A 199 3.91 -3.51 15.54
CA ASP A 199 4.18 -2.24 16.22
C ASP A 199 3.86 -1.09 15.27
N LEU A 200 2.81 -0.33 15.57
CA LEU A 200 2.37 0.82 14.77
C LEU A 200 2.86 2.16 15.32
N LEU A 201 3.68 2.15 16.37
CA LEU A 201 4.23 3.34 16.99
C LEU A 201 5.47 3.85 16.23
N ILE A 202 5.69 5.15 16.33
CA ILE A 202 6.84 5.85 15.76
C ILE A 202 7.74 6.25 16.92
N TRP A 203 8.97 5.72 16.92
CA TRP A 203 9.95 5.87 17.99
C TRP A 203 11.12 6.73 17.58
#